data_AF-A0A7X0GVK4-F1
#
_entry.id   AF-A0A7X0GVK4-F1
#
_cell.length_a   1.000
_cell.length_b   1.000
_cell.length_c   1.000
_cell.angle_alpha   90.00
_cell.angle_beta   90.00
_cell.angle_gamma   90.00
#
_symmetry.space_group_name_H-M   'P 1'
#
loop_
_entity.id
_entity.type
_entity.pdbx_description
1 polymer ?
#
loop_
_entity_poly.entity_id
_entity_poly.type
_entity_poly.pdbx_seq_one_letter_code
_entity_poly.pdbx_strand_id
1 'polypeptide(L)'
;MAAVLGGFAAVAAVNTLVMTVLDRRGELGTLRLLGSTRRQVLRMVRWEALLVAVAGIALGTAIALATLVPMMRGLTGQGPYIPPLVYGSLAAATLVVGTAAATLPARAALRGETLER
;
A
#
# COMPACT_ATOMS: atom_id res chain seq x y z
N MET A 1 11.95 -2.87 -18.58
CA MET A 1 12.30 -3.71 -17.41
C MET A 1 11.67 -3.19 -16.12
N ALA A 2 12.02 -1.99 -15.64
CA ALA A 2 11.54 -1.44 -14.37
C ALA A 2 10.01 -1.35 -14.27
N ALA A 3 9.32 -0.92 -15.33
CA ALA A 3 7.86 -0.87 -15.37
C ALA A 3 7.20 -2.25 -15.22
N VAL A 4 7.82 -3.30 -15.79
CA VAL A 4 7.30 -4.68 -15.71
C VAL A 4 7.45 -5.23 -14.30
N LEU A 5 8.65 -5.09 -13.70
CA LEU A 5 8.91 -5.51 -12.32
C LEU A 5 8.05 -4.74 -11.31
N GLY A 6 7.94 -3.42 -11.49
CA GLY A 6 7.07 -2.57 -10.68
C GLY A 6 5.61 -2.95 -10.80
N GLY A 7 5.13 -3.25 -12.01
CA GLY A 7 3.77 -3.72 -12.25
C GLY A 7 3.48 -5.05 -11.57
N PHE A 8 4.40 -6.03 -11.69
CA PHE A 8 4.27 -7.32 -11.00
C PHE A 8 4.21 -7.16 -9.48
N ALA A 9 5.14 -6.39 -8.91
CA ALA A 9 5.16 -6.10 -7.47
C ALA A 9 3.88 -5.41 -7.00
N ALA A 10 3.37 -4.45 -7.78
CA ALA A 10 2.11 -3.78 -7.49
C ALA A 10 0.94 -4.78 -7.46
N VAL A 11 0.80 -5.64 -8.47
CA VAL A 11 -0.28 -6.64 -8.50
C VAL A 11 -0.19 -7.60 -7.31
N ALA A 12 1.02 -8.10 -7.00
CA ALA A 12 1.24 -8.97 -5.86
C ALA A 12 0.84 -8.29 -4.54
N ALA A 13 1.28 -7.04 -4.33
CA ALA A 13 0.93 -6.25 -3.16
C ALA A 13 -0.58 -5.99 -3.06
N VAL A 14 -1.22 -5.64 -4.18
CA VAL A 14 -2.68 -5.44 -4.24
C VAL A 14 -3.40 -6.72 -3.83
N ASN A 15 -3.01 -7.87 -4.38
CA ASN A 15 -3.64 -9.15 -4.05
C ASN A 15 -3.55 -9.46 -2.54
N THR A 16 -2.37 -9.27 -1.95
CA THR A 16 -2.19 -9.46 -0.50
C THR A 16 -3.02 -8.48 0.32
N LEU A 17 -2.98 -7.19 0.00
CA LEU A 17 -3.74 -6.17 0.72
C LEU A 17 -5.25 -6.43 0.64
N VAL A 18 -5.74 -6.83 -0.53
CA VAL A 18 -7.13 -7.22 -0.71
C VAL A 18 -7.44 -8.39 0.21
N MET A 19 -6.68 -9.48 0.14
CA MET A 19 -6.90 -10.67 0.99
C MET A 19 -6.95 -10.32 2.48
N THR A 20 -5.98 -9.56 2.99
CA THR A 20 -5.94 -9.13 4.39
C THR A 20 -7.19 -8.33 4.81
N VAL A 21 -7.71 -7.47 3.93
CA VAL A 21 -8.96 -6.73 4.20
C VAL A 21 -10.18 -7.65 4.16
N LEU A 22 -10.18 -8.65 3.27
CA LEU A 22 -11.27 -9.63 3.18
C LEU A 22 -11.33 -10.52 4.43
N ASP A 23 -10.19 -10.96 4.95
CA ASP A 23 -10.12 -11.79 6.17
C ASP A 23 -10.66 -11.05 7.40
N ARG A 24 -10.49 -9.73 7.44
CA ARG A 24 -10.96 -8.88 8.55
C ARG A 24 -12.42 -8.46 8.45
N ARG A 25 -13.17 -8.93 7.44
CA ARG A 25 -14.58 -8.57 7.24
C ARG A 25 -15.45 -8.85 8.47
N GLY A 26 -15.23 -9.98 9.14
CA GLY A 26 -15.96 -10.34 10.36
C GLY A 26 -15.73 -9.34 11.50
N GLU A 27 -14.48 -8.92 11.71
CA GLU A 27 -14.12 -7.89 12.71
C GLU A 27 -14.80 -6.56 12.41
N LEU A 28 -14.81 -6.15 11.14
CA LEU A 28 -15.46 -4.91 10.70
C LEU A 28 -16.97 -4.94 10.90
N GLY A 29 -17.61 -6.11 10.70
CA GLY A 29 -19.02 -6.34 11.03
C GLY A 29 -19.29 -6.19 12.53
N THR A 30 -18.46 -6.80 13.37
CA THR A 30 -18.55 -6.67 14.84
C THR A 30 -18.42 -5.21 15.30
N LEU A 31 -17.49 -4.45 14.71
CA LEU A 31 -17.35 -3.02 15.00
C LEU A 31 -18.61 -2.21 14.64
N ARG A 32 -19.39 -2.64 13.64
CA ARG A 32 -20.68 -1.99 13.32
C ARG A 32 -21.79 -2.37 14.29
N LEU A 33 -21.80 -3.61 14.77
CA LEU A 33 -22.75 -4.05 15.80
C LEU A 33 -22.52 -3.29 17.12
N LEU A 34 -21.27 -2.92 17.41
CA LEU A 34 -20.90 -2.05 18.52
C LEU A 34 -21.22 -0.55 18.27
N GLY A 35 -21.83 -0.20 17.14
CA GLY A 35 -22.29 1.16 16.84
C GLY A 35 -21.32 2.02 16.02
N SER A 36 -20.21 1.48 15.51
CA SER A 36 -19.33 2.28 14.65
C SER A 36 -19.98 2.57 13.28
N THR A 37 -19.79 3.80 12.81
CA THR A 37 -20.30 4.23 11.51
C THR A 37 -19.41 3.72 10.38
N ARG A 38 -20.01 3.51 9.20
CA ARG A 38 -19.29 3.13 7.96
C ARG A 38 -18.12 4.08 7.63
N ARG A 39 -18.25 5.37 7.96
CA ARG A 39 -17.20 6.38 7.75
C ARG A 39 -16.02 6.19 8.71
N GLN A 40 -16.27 5.83 9.97
CA GLN A 40 -15.20 5.55 10.95
C GLN A 40 -14.38 4.33 10.52
N VAL A 41 -15.04 3.24 10.15
CA VAL A 41 -14.38 2.02 9.66
C VAL A 41 -13.52 2.30 8.43
N LEU A 42 -14.08 3.00 7.41
CA LEU A 42 -13.33 3.33 6.21
C LEU A 42 -12.16 4.28 6.48
N ARG A 43 -12.28 5.20 7.44
CA ARG A 43 -11.18 6.07 7.84
C ARG A 43 -10.07 5.29 8.55
N MET A 44 -10.41 4.32 9.39
CA MET A 44 -9.44 3.44 10.03
C MET A 44 -8.65 2.63 9.00
N VAL A 45 -9.33 1.95 8.07
CA VAL A 45 -8.67 1.15 7.01
C VAL A 45 -7.77 2.03 6.12
N ARG A 46 -8.19 3.27 5.84
CA ARG A 46 -7.35 4.23 5.11
C ARG A 46 -6.05 4.55 5.85
N TRP A 47 -6.13 4.79 7.16
CA TRP A 47 -4.94 5.08 7.96
C TRP A 47 -4.00 3.89 8.02
N GLU A 48 -4.53 2.69 8.18
CA GLU A 48 -3.74 1.47 8.16
C GLU A 48 -3.02 1.29 6.82
N ALA A 49 -3.73 1.44 5.70
CA ALA A 49 -3.15 1.36 4.37
C ALA A 49 -2.11 2.46 4.10
N LEU A 50 -2.35 3.68 4.57
CA LEU A 50 -1.38 4.78 4.48
C LEU A 50 -0.11 4.47 5.27
N LEU A 51 -0.24 3.97 6.49
CA LEU A 51 0.90 3.59 7.33
C LEU A 51 1.73 2.48 6.68
N VAL A 52 1.08 1.44 6.16
CA VAL A 52 1.75 0.34 5.44
C VAL A 52 2.45 0.86 4.18
N ALA A 53 1.81 1.72 3.39
CA ALA A 53 2.41 2.27 2.17
C ALA A 53 3.61 3.18 2.48
N VAL A 54 3.50 4.06 3.48
CA VAL A 54 4.61 4.94 3.90
C VAL A 54 5.76 4.12 4.46
N ALA A 55 5.48 3.12 5.31
CA ALA A 55 6.50 2.22 5.83
C ALA A 55 7.18 1.43 4.71
N GLY A 56 6.41 0.93 3.74
CA GLY A 56 6.93 0.23 2.56
C GLY A 56 7.84 1.12 1.70
N ILE A 57 7.46 2.38 1.46
CA ILE A 57 8.29 3.35 0.74
C ILE A 57 9.58 3.64 1.51
N ALA A 58 9.49 3.87 2.82
CA ALA A 58 10.65 4.17 3.66
C ALA A 58 11.64 2.98 3.69
N LEU A 59 11.13 1.77 3.97
CA LEU A 59 11.95 0.55 4.00
C LEU A 59 12.53 0.22 2.62
N GLY A 60 11.71 0.28 1.57
CA GLY A 60 12.17 0.03 0.20
C GLY A 60 13.27 1.02 -0.23
N THR A 61 13.12 2.29 0.13
CA THR A 61 14.13 3.32 -0.13
C THR A 61 15.40 3.06 0.67
N ALA A 62 15.29 2.68 1.95
CA ALA A 62 16.44 2.34 2.78
C ALA A 62 17.22 1.15 2.22
N ILE A 63 16.53 0.08 1.81
CA ILE A 63 17.14 -1.11 1.20
C ILE A 63 17.80 -0.76 -0.15
N ALA A 64 17.12 0.03 -0.98
CA ALA A 64 17.67 0.48 -2.25
C ALA A 64 18.94 1.31 -2.05
N LEU A 65 18.96 2.25 -1.10
CA LEU A 65 20.16 3.06 -0.82
C LEU A 65 21.28 2.22 -0.20
N ALA A 66 20.97 1.31 0.72
CA ALA A 66 21.96 0.45 1.35
C ALA A 66 22.69 -0.46 0.35
N THR A 67 22.03 -0.85 -0.74
CA THR A 67 22.61 -1.67 -1.81
C THR A 67 23.26 -0.82 -2.91
N LEU A 68 22.62 0.28 -3.32
CA LEU A 68 23.06 1.09 -4.45
C LEU A 68 24.28 1.97 -4.13
N VAL A 69 24.36 2.53 -2.91
CA VAL A 69 25.48 3.40 -2.49
C VAL A 69 26.84 2.70 -2.52
N PRO A 70 27.05 1.52 -1.88
CA PRO A 70 28.35 0.85 -1.92
C PRO A 70 28.70 0.40 -3.34
N MET A 71 27.71 -0.05 -4.13
CA MET A 71 27.92 -0.46 -5.52
C MET A 71 28.42 0.71 -6.39
N MET A 72 27.75 1.86 -6.31
CA MET A 72 28.14 3.06 -7.07
C MET A 72 29.51 3.59 -6.67
N ARG A 73 29.79 3.62 -5.36
CA ARG A 73 31.10 4.04 -4.84
C ARG A 73 32.23 3.13 -5.33
N GLY A 74 31.99 1.82 -5.37
CA GLY A 74 32.98 0.85 -5.86
C GLY A 74 33.26 0.95 -7.36
N LEU A 75 32.26 1.30 -8.17
CA LEU A 75 32.38 1.36 -9.64
C LEU A 75 32.84 2.72 -10.17
N THR A 76 32.32 3.81 -9.61
CA THR A 76 32.45 5.17 -10.20
C THR A 76 33.03 6.19 -9.23
N GLY A 77 33.18 5.86 -7.95
CA GLY A 77 33.63 6.80 -6.90
C GLY A 77 32.63 7.93 -6.60
N GLN A 78 31.47 7.97 -7.28
CA GLN A 78 30.44 9.00 -7.15
C GLN A 78 29.18 8.42 -6.47
N GLY A 79 28.34 9.31 -5.92
CA GLY A 79 27.06 8.92 -5.34
C GLY A 79 25.99 8.63 -6.40
N PRO A 80 24.98 7.79 -6.11
CA PRO A 80 23.86 7.55 -7.02
C PRO A 80 23.06 8.82 -7.31
N TYR A 81 22.84 9.11 -8.60
CA TYR A 81 21.93 10.16 -9.04
C TYR A 81 20.49 9.62 -9.08
N ILE A 82 19.62 10.18 -8.25
CA ILE A 82 18.20 9.78 -8.15
C ILE A 82 17.35 10.99 -8.57
N PRO A 83 16.71 10.97 -9.74
CA PRO A 83 15.83 12.06 -10.16
C PRO A 83 14.64 12.22 -9.20
N PRO A 84 14.48 13.39 -8.53
CA PRO A 84 13.43 13.59 -7.53
C PRO A 84 12.01 13.41 -8.10
N LEU A 85 11.81 13.79 -9.36
CA LEU A 85 10.53 13.65 -10.06
C LEU A 85 10.13 12.19 -10.25
N VAL A 86 11.07 11.34 -10.66
CA VAL A 86 10.81 9.90 -10.88
C VAL A 86 10.49 9.22 -9.54
N TYR A 87 11.31 9.47 -8.53
CA TYR A 87 11.05 8.95 -7.18
C TYR A 87 9.70 9.42 -6.63
N GLY A 88 9.39 10.72 -6.74
CA GLY A 88 8.11 11.28 -6.31
C GLY A 88 6.92 10.65 -7.02
N SER A 89 7.03 10.41 -8.34
CA SER A 89 5.96 9.74 -9.11
C SER A 89 5.73 8.29 -8.68
N LEU A 90 6.80 7.53 -8.37
CA LEU A 90 6.70 6.14 -7.89
C LEU A 90 6.14 6.05 -6.47
N ALA A 91 6.57 6.95 -5.58
CA ALA A 91 6.03 7.06 -4.23
C ALA A 91 4.54 7.41 -4.27
N ALA A 92 4.15 8.39 -5.10
CA ALA A 92 2.75 8.76 -5.29
C ALA A 92 1.92 7.60 -5.86
N ALA A 93 2.43 6.90 -6.89
CA ALA A 93 1.76 5.73 -7.47
C ALA A 93 1.55 4.63 -6.42
N THR A 94 2.57 4.34 -5.59
CA THR A 94 2.49 3.34 -4.52
C THR A 94 1.45 3.71 -3.47
N LEU A 95 1.42 4.98 -3.03
CA LEU A 95 0.41 5.48 -2.09
C LEU A 95 -1.00 5.36 -2.66
N VAL A 96 -1.20 5.76 -3.92
CA VAL A 96 -2.51 5.70 -4.58
C VAL A 96 -2.97 4.25 -4.73
N VAL A 97 -2.10 3.38 -5.26
CA VAL A 97 -2.44 1.96 -5.49
C VAL A 97 -2.69 1.24 -4.16
N GLY A 98 -1.81 1.38 -3.18
CA GLY A 98 -1.96 0.71 -1.88
C GLY A 98 -3.21 1.15 -1.12
N THR A 99 -3.49 2.46 -1.09
CA THR A 99 -4.69 2.96 -0.43
C THR A 99 -5.97 2.60 -1.18
N ALA A 100 -5.96 2.61 -2.52
CA ALA A 100 -7.10 2.16 -3.32
C ALA A 100 -7.36 0.66 -3.09
N ALA A 101 -6.30 -0.17 -3.11
CA ALA A 101 -6.38 -1.61 -2.92
C ALA A 101 -6.98 -2.01 -1.58
N ALA A 102 -6.70 -1.27 -0.50
CA ALA A 102 -7.30 -1.55 0.80
C ALA A 102 -8.72 -0.99 0.94
N THR A 103 -9.00 0.18 0.36
CA THR A 103 -10.28 0.88 0.59
C THR A 103 -11.43 0.37 -0.29
N LEU A 104 -11.14 -0.10 -1.50
CA LEU A 104 -12.15 -0.69 -2.40
C LEU A 104 -12.81 -1.94 -1.80
N PRO A 105 -12.09 -2.99 -1.35
CA PRO A 105 -12.68 -4.18 -0.76
C PRO A 105 -13.38 -3.87 0.57
N ALA A 106 -12.83 -2.97 1.40
CA ALA A 106 -13.50 -2.52 2.62
C ALA A 106 -14.85 -1.85 2.32
N ARG A 107 -14.92 -1.01 1.29
CA ARG A 107 -16.18 -0.38 0.85
C ARG A 107 -17.20 -1.39 0.34
N ALA A 108 -16.73 -2.39 -0.40
CA ALA A 108 -17.56 -3.47 -0.95
C ALA A 108 -18.13 -4.35 0.16
N ALA A 109 -17.30 -4.77 1.12
CA ALA A 109 -17.72 -5.55 2.28
C ALA A 109 -18.84 -4.85 3.08
N LEU A 110 -18.70 -3.54 3.30
CA LEU A 110 -19.68 -2.74 4.03
C LEU A 110 -20.99 -2.49 3.24
N ARG A 111 -21.03 -2.78 1.93
CA ARG A 111 -22.26 -2.73 1.10
C ARG A 111 -22.96 -4.09 1.05
N GLY A 112 -22.20 -5.19 1.06
CA GLY A 112 -22.73 -6.55 0.93
C GLY A 112 -23.71 -6.95 2.05
N GLU A 113 -23.52 -6.45 3.28
CA GLU A 113 -24.41 -6.72 4.41
C GLU A 113 -25.88 -6.26 4.24
N THR A 114 -26.21 -5.54 3.16
CA THR A 114 -27.59 -5.11 2.90
C THR A 114 -28.40 -6.04 2.01
N LEU A 115 -27.80 -7.09 1.40
CA LEU A 115 -28.48 -7.94 0.41
C LEU A 115 -28.58 -9.44 0.75
N GLU A 116 -28.04 -9.91 1.89
CA GLU A 116 -28.22 -11.30 2.35
C GLU A 116 -29.07 -11.36 3.63
N ARG A 117 -30.28 -10.81 3.55
CA ARG A 117 -31.39 -11.15 4.46
C ARG A 117 -32.61 -11.55 3.67
#